data_AF-A0AAP5HAC6-F1
#
_entry.id   AF-A0AAP5HAC6-F1
#
_cell.length_a   1.000
_cell.length_b   1.000
_cell.length_c   1.000
_cell.angle_alpha   90.00
_cell.angle_beta   90.00
_cell.angle_gamma   90.00
#
_symmetry.space_group_name_H-M   'P 1'
#
loop_
_entity.id
_entity.type
_entity.pdbx_description
1 polymer ?
#
loop_
_entity_poly.entity_id
_entity_poly.type
_entity_poly.pdbx_seq_one_letter_code
_entity_poly.pdbx_strand_id
1 'polypeptide(L)'
;MDLSGDKALESSAEDRLGFAATAEAIAAAVLRQPVIDGLVIGVEGRWGSGKSSLVNMTVAALRASISAAEVIEFKPWLIGDRDSLLLALFTELAIAVDTIEEGSGDPVGRRRRELGDAGKEVVGFAAQLGGLGTLAKVAGAVVPGAALAGEAIEAIAKAAKGLDGKRSIAAEKAELRERLAALPRRIIVTIDDVDRL
;
A
#
# COMPACT_ATOMS: atom_id res chain seq x y z
N MET A 1 39.11 6.39 -3.59
CA MET A 1 38.31 6.03 -2.41
C MET A 1 36.87 6.17 -2.87
N ASP A 2 36.24 5.06 -3.26
CA ASP A 2 34.87 5.10 -3.77
C ASP A 2 33.92 5.29 -2.60
N LEU A 3 33.23 6.43 -2.59
CA LEU A 3 32.14 6.70 -1.67
C LEU A 3 30.88 6.06 -2.26
N SER A 4 30.45 4.94 -1.69
CA SER A 4 29.15 4.33 -1.99
C SER A 4 28.15 4.73 -0.92
N GLY A 5 26.94 5.10 -1.33
CA GLY A 5 25.84 5.35 -0.40
C GLY A 5 25.41 4.08 0.32
N ASP A 6 24.96 4.22 1.57
CA ASP A 6 24.32 3.15 2.32
C ASP A 6 22.91 2.93 1.75
N LYS A 7 22.76 1.83 1.00
CA LYS A 7 21.49 1.45 0.36
C LYS A 7 21.01 0.14 0.98
N ALA A 8 19.71 0.08 1.24
CA ALA A 8 19.07 -1.16 1.63
C ALA A 8 19.26 -2.23 0.54
N LEU A 9 19.51 -3.46 0.96
CA LEU A 9 19.63 -4.60 0.05
C LEU A 9 18.24 -4.98 -0.45
N GLU A 10 18.12 -5.33 -1.72
CA GLU A 10 16.81 -5.61 -2.34
C GLU A 10 16.51 -7.10 -2.49
N SER A 11 17.54 -7.96 -2.47
CA SER A 11 17.37 -9.40 -2.69
C SER A 11 18.30 -10.23 -1.82
N SER A 12 17.93 -11.51 -1.61
CA SER A 12 18.76 -12.48 -0.90
C SER A 12 20.09 -12.76 -1.60
N ALA A 13 20.21 -12.52 -2.91
CA ALA A 13 21.46 -12.67 -3.65
C ALA A 13 22.55 -11.68 -3.20
N GLU A 14 22.14 -10.57 -2.59
CA GLU A 14 23.03 -9.52 -2.09
C GLU A 14 23.19 -9.57 -0.56
N ASP A 15 22.67 -10.61 0.11
CA ASP A 15 22.57 -10.69 1.57
C ASP A 15 23.93 -10.83 2.26
N ARG A 16 24.53 -9.68 2.55
CA ARG A 16 25.75 -9.57 3.36
C ARG A 16 25.45 -9.48 4.87
N LEU A 17 24.18 -9.39 5.26
CA LEU A 17 23.74 -9.18 6.64
C LEU A 17 23.21 -10.47 7.30
N GLY A 18 23.02 -11.54 6.52
CA GLY A 18 22.53 -12.83 7.01
C GLY A 18 21.02 -12.85 7.30
N PHE A 19 20.26 -11.98 6.64
CA PHE A 19 18.81 -11.84 6.86
C PHE A 19 17.94 -12.69 5.93
N ALA A 20 18.48 -13.33 4.90
CA ALA A 20 17.71 -14.09 3.91
C ALA A 20 16.82 -15.16 4.57
N ALA A 21 17.39 -15.99 5.45
CA ALA A 21 16.64 -17.03 6.17
C ALA A 21 15.54 -16.45 7.07
N THR A 22 15.82 -15.32 7.73
CA THR A 22 14.84 -14.61 8.56
C THR A 22 13.70 -14.03 7.71
N ALA A 23 14.03 -13.41 6.57
CA ALA A 23 13.07 -12.88 5.62
C ALA A 23 12.14 -13.96 5.06
N GLU A 24 12.70 -15.11 4.68
CA GLU A 24 11.92 -16.28 4.24
C GLU A 24 11.01 -16.81 5.35
N ALA A 25 11.50 -16.89 6.59
CA ALA A 25 10.70 -17.32 7.73
C ALA A 25 9.53 -16.36 8.03
N ILE A 26 9.77 -15.04 7.95
CA ILE A 26 8.73 -14.01 8.10
C ILE A 26 7.70 -14.16 6.96
N ALA A 27 8.14 -14.24 5.71
CA ALA A 27 7.25 -14.40 4.57
C ALA A 27 6.37 -15.66 4.70
N ALA A 28 6.96 -16.79 5.09
CA ALA A 28 6.24 -18.04 5.33
C ALA A 28 5.26 -17.95 6.50
N ALA A 29 5.60 -17.21 7.57
CA ALA A 29 4.68 -16.97 8.69
C ALA A 29 3.49 -16.09 8.25
N VAL A 30 3.75 -15.00 7.53
CA VAL A 30 2.72 -14.10 7.00
C VAL A 30 1.76 -14.83 6.06
N LEU A 31 2.25 -15.73 5.19
CA LEU A 31 1.40 -16.47 4.26
C LEU A 31 0.59 -17.60 4.92
N ARG A 32 1.08 -18.21 6.00
CA ARG A 32 0.39 -19.30 6.72
C ARG A 32 -0.71 -18.80 7.65
N GLN A 33 -0.65 -17.55 8.09
CA GLN A 33 -1.59 -17.02 9.08
C GLN A 33 -3.00 -16.83 8.43
N PRO A 34 -4.07 -17.38 9.03
CA PRO A 34 -5.46 -17.07 8.65
C PRO A 34 -5.86 -15.65 9.03
N VAL A 35 -5.92 -14.76 8.04
CA VAL A 35 -6.14 -13.32 8.25
C VAL A 35 -7.61 -13.02 8.54
N ILE A 36 -8.09 -13.35 9.75
CA ILE A 36 -9.47 -13.06 10.19
C ILE A 36 -9.59 -11.61 10.68
N ASP A 37 -8.58 -11.10 11.40
CA ASP A 37 -8.60 -9.76 12.02
C ASP A 37 -7.49 -8.80 11.52
N GLY A 38 -6.71 -9.22 10.51
CA GLY A 38 -5.50 -8.53 10.08
C GLY A 38 -4.27 -8.89 10.93
N LEU A 39 -3.07 -8.67 10.38
CA LEU A 39 -1.79 -8.91 11.05
C LEU A 39 -0.89 -7.69 10.86
N VAL A 40 -0.33 -7.18 11.95
CA VAL A 40 0.66 -6.08 11.93
C VAL A 40 1.97 -6.61 12.52
N ILE A 41 3.07 -6.38 11.81
CA ILE A 41 4.42 -6.77 12.24
C ILE A 41 5.27 -5.49 12.28
N GLY A 42 5.87 -5.21 13.44
CA GLY A 42 6.87 -4.16 13.60
C GLY A 42 8.29 -4.72 13.45
N VAL A 43 9.13 -4.04 12.69
CA VAL A 43 10.57 -4.35 12.58
C VAL A 43 11.35 -3.25 13.30
N GLU A 44 11.94 -3.58 14.44
CA GLU A 44 12.67 -2.64 15.28
C GLU A 44 14.17 -2.96 15.31
N GLY A 45 14.98 -1.91 15.46
CA GLY A 45 16.43 -2.03 15.42
C GLY A 45 17.12 -0.68 15.28
N ARG A 46 18.40 -0.63 15.66
CA ARG A 46 19.21 0.59 15.61
C ARG A 46 19.31 1.15 14.18
N TRP A 47 19.64 2.43 14.05
CA TRP A 47 19.99 2.99 12.75
C TRP A 47 21.16 2.21 12.12
N GLY A 48 21.07 1.91 10.83
CA GLY A 48 22.08 1.11 10.12
C GLY A 48 22.06 -0.39 10.41
N SER A 49 21.09 -0.93 11.17
CA SER A 49 20.99 -2.37 11.44
C SER A 49 20.42 -3.19 10.27
N GLY A 50 20.14 -2.57 9.12
CA GLY A 50 19.60 -3.23 7.93
C GLY A 50 18.12 -3.59 7.98
N LYS A 51 17.30 -2.86 8.76
CA LYS A 51 15.83 -3.08 8.84
C LYS A 51 15.16 -3.04 7.46
N SER A 52 15.41 -2.00 6.69
CA SER A 52 14.89 -1.86 5.32
C SER A 52 15.36 -3.02 4.43
N SER A 53 16.60 -3.48 4.58
CA SER A 53 17.09 -4.67 3.87
C SER A 53 16.29 -5.93 4.23
N LEU A 54 15.98 -6.14 5.52
CA LEU A 54 15.14 -7.26 5.96
C LEU A 54 13.71 -7.16 5.39
N VAL A 55 13.11 -5.97 5.39
CA VAL A 55 11.78 -5.73 4.81
C VAL A 55 11.79 -6.02 3.31
N ASN A 56 12.75 -5.48 2.56
CA ASN A 56 12.88 -5.69 1.11
C ASN A 56 13.07 -7.17 0.76
N MET A 57 13.95 -7.88 1.48
CA MET A 57 14.12 -9.32 1.28
C MET A 57 12.86 -10.12 1.62
N THR A 58 12.11 -9.69 2.64
CA THR A 58 10.81 -10.30 2.97
C THR A 58 9.82 -10.09 1.83
N VAL A 59 9.76 -8.88 1.26
CA VAL A 59 8.94 -8.57 0.06
C VAL A 59 9.36 -9.44 -1.12
N ALA A 60 10.66 -9.59 -1.37
CA ALA A 60 11.17 -10.46 -2.44
C ALA A 60 10.72 -11.92 -2.23
N ALA A 61 10.83 -12.45 -1.00
CA ALA A 61 10.37 -13.80 -0.66
C ALA A 61 8.84 -13.96 -0.80
N LEU A 62 8.05 -12.96 -0.40
CA LEU A 62 6.59 -12.95 -0.58
C LEU A 62 6.19 -12.98 -2.05
N ARG A 63 6.87 -12.21 -2.91
CA ARG A 63 6.63 -12.16 -4.36
C ARG A 63 7.04 -13.45 -5.07
N ALA A 64 8.07 -14.14 -4.57
CA ALA A 64 8.51 -15.42 -5.12
C ALA A 64 7.58 -16.61 -4.78
N SER A 65 6.63 -16.44 -3.85
CA SER A 65 5.70 -17.49 -3.45
C SER A 65 4.63 -17.77 -4.51
N ILE A 66 4.28 -19.06 -4.67
CA ILE A 66 3.25 -19.56 -5.61
C ILE A 66 1.85 -19.01 -5.24
N SER A 67 1.60 -18.74 -3.97
CA SER A 67 0.33 -18.16 -3.48
C SER A 67 0.36 -16.63 -3.49
N ALA A 68 1.04 -16.03 -4.48
CA ALA A 68 1.48 -14.62 -4.46
C ALA A 68 0.42 -13.70 -3.87
N ALA A 69 0.71 -13.12 -2.71
CA ALA A 69 -0.09 -12.03 -2.16
C ALA A 69 0.05 -10.80 -3.06
N GLU A 70 -0.89 -9.86 -2.99
CA GLU A 70 -0.70 -8.55 -3.58
C GLU A 70 0.12 -7.69 -2.61
N VAL A 71 1.32 -7.27 -3.00
CA VAL A 71 2.26 -6.58 -2.12
C VAL A 71 2.39 -5.11 -2.50
N ILE A 72 1.96 -4.24 -1.60
CA ILE A 72 2.09 -2.79 -1.70
C ILE A 72 3.32 -2.35 -0.88
N GLU A 73 4.27 -1.68 -1.53
CA GLU A 73 5.41 -1.05 -0.87
C GLU A 73 5.14 0.44 -0.68
N PHE A 74 4.68 0.84 0.51
CA PHE A 74 4.31 2.23 0.80
C PHE A 74 5.44 2.98 1.51
N LYS A 75 5.85 4.11 0.91
CA LYS A 75 6.95 4.96 1.39
C LYS A 75 6.40 6.32 1.85
N PRO A 76 6.08 6.45 3.15
CA PRO A 76 5.27 7.56 3.65
C PRO A 76 6.01 8.90 3.65
N TRP A 77 7.35 8.89 3.74
CA TRP A 77 8.20 10.10 3.79
C TRP A 77 8.13 10.99 2.55
N LEU A 78 7.52 10.51 1.45
CA LEU A 78 7.29 11.31 0.25
C LEU A 78 6.14 12.30 0.42
N ILE A 79 5.37 12.21 1.51
CA ILE A 79 4.10 12.92 1.67
C ILE A 79 4.11 13.72 2.98
N GLY A 80 4.03 15.04 2.87
CA GLY A 80 4.25 15.96 3.98
C GLY A 80 3.03 16.29 4.85
N ASP A 81 1.83 15.81 4.50
CA ASP A 81 0.62 16.04 5.31
C ASP A 81 -0.23 14.79 5.45
N ARG A 82 -0.91 14.69 6.61
CA ARG A 82 -1.72 13.53 7.00
C ARG A 82 -2.77 13.16 5.97
N ASP A 83 -3.48 14.14 5.41
CA ASP A 83 -4.63 13.86 4.57
C ASP A 83 -4.17 13.33 3.20
N SER A 84 -3.12 13.92 2.64
CA SER A 84 -2.44 13.39 1.45
C SER A 84 -1.83 12.00 1.69
N LEU A 85 -1.30 11.74 2.90
CA LEU A 85 -0.70 10.45 3.26
C LEU A 85 -1.76 9.34 3.26
N LEU A 86 -2.90 9.61 3.92
CA LEU A 86 -4.04 8.69 3.94
C LEU A 86 -4.54 8.45 2.51
N LEU A 87 -4.70 9.52 1.72
CA LEU A 87 -5.18 9.42 0.35
C LEU A 87 -4.28 8.54 -0.52
N ALA A 88 -2.96 8.72 -0.43
CA ALA A 88 -2.02 7.91 -1.19
C ALA A 88 -2.07 6.44 -0.78
N LEU A 89 -2.10 6.15 0.53
CA LEU A 89 -2.19 4.77 1.03
C LEU A 89 -3.46 4.07 0.55
N PHE A 90 -4.62 4.72 0.68
CA PHE A 90 -5.88 4.14 0.23
C PHE A 90 -5.99 4.06 -1.29
N THR A 91 -5.31 4.94 -2.03
CA THR A 91 -5.23 4.82 -3.50
C THR A 91 -4.45 3.58 -3.92
N GLU A 92 -3.28 3.34 -3.31
CA GLU A 92 -2.51 2.10 -3.56
C GLU A 92 -3.30 0.86 -3.15
N LEU A 93 -4.05 0.93 -2.05
CA LEU A 93 -4.95 -0.15 -1.63
C LEU A 93 -6.06 -0.39 -2.66
N ALA A 94 -6.68 0.66 -3.18
CA ALA A 94 -7.74 0.54 -4.20
C ALA A 94 -7.22 -0.14 -5.47
N ILE A 95 -6.04 0.26 -5.94
CA ILE A 95 -5.38 -0.33 -7.12
C ILE A 95 -5.09 -1.81 -6.88
N ALA A 96 -4.64 -2.19 -5.68
CA ALA A 96 -4.38 -3.58 -5.33
C ALA A 96 -5.66 -4.43 -5.28
N VAL A 97 -6.75 -3.87 -4.73
CA VAL A 97 -8.07 -4.53 -4.70
C VAL A 97 -8.55 -4.81 -6.12
N ASP A 98 -8.55 -3.81 -6.99
CA ASP A 98 -8.96 -3.98 -8.40
C ASP A 98 -8.06 -4.98 -9.14
N THR A 99 -6.75 -4.94 -8.85
CA THR A 99 -5.78 -5.90 -9.40
C THR A 99 -6.10 -7.34 -9.04
N ILE A 100 -6.62 -7.59 -7.83
CA ILE A 100 -7.02 -8.90 -7.35
C ILE A 100 -8.34 -9.34 -7.99
N GLU A 101 -9.36 -8.47 -8.03
CA GLU A 101 -10.70 -8.81 -8.52
C GLU A 101 -10.71 -9.14 -10.03
N GLU A 102 -9.90 -8.46 -10.84
CA GLU A 102 -9.89 -8.65 -12.29
C GLU A 102 -9.12 -9.90 -12.76
N GLY A 103 -8.38 -10.58 -11.89
CA GLY A 103 -7.59 -11.76 -12.24
C GLY A 103 -6.35 -11.44 -13.08
N SER A 104 -5.23 -11.14 -12.40
CA SER A 104 -3.84 -11.18 -12.90
C SER A 104 -3.59 -10.75 -14.37
N GLY A 105 -3.34 -9.47 -14.61
CA GLY A 105 -2.71 -9.03 -15.87
C GLY A 105 -1.89 -7.75 -15.68
N ASP A 106 -0.56 -7.79 -15.78
CA ASP A 106 0.35 -6.62 -15.79
C ASP A 106 0.00 -5.39 -14.89
N PRO A 107 0.62 -5.24 -13.70
CA PRO A 107 0.45 -4.09 -12.80
C PRO A 107 0.89 -2.73 -13.39
N VAL A 108 1.74 -2.71 -14.43
CA VAL A 108 2.37 -1.48 -14.94
C VAL A 108 1.52 -0.84 -16.04
N GLY A 109 0.92 -1.63 -16.93
CA GLY A 109 0.01 -1.15 -17.98
C GLY A 109 -1.40 -0.77 -17.48
N ARG A 110 -1.81 -1.26 -16.31
CA ARG A 110 -3.16 -1.07 -15.74
C ARG A 110 -3.38 0.19 -14.93
N ARG A 111 -2.33 0.96 -14.67
CA ARG A 111 -2.35 2.22 -13.90
C ARG A 111 -3.09 3.39 -14.60
N ARG A 112 -3.90 3.07 -15.63
CA ARG A 112 -4.55 3.97 -16.60
C ARG A 112 -5.99 3.53 -16.93
N ARG A 113 -6.63 2.77 -16.04
CA ARG A 113 -7.97 2.21 -16.24
C ARG A 113 -8.83 2.49 -15.00
N GLU A 114 -10.11 2.82 -15.26
CA GLU A 114 -11.08 3.22 -14.24
C GLU A 114 -11.16 2.19 -13.10
N LEU A 115 -11.13 2.68 -11.85
CA LEU A 115 -11.25 1.83 -10.66
C LEU A 115 -12.56 1.03 -10.67
N GLY A 116 -12.47 -0.22 -10.20
CA GLY A 116 -13.60 -1.11 -9.94
C GLY A 116 -14.47 -0.61 -8.77
N ASP A 117 -15.56 -1.31 -8.49
CA ASP A 117 -16.49 -0.88 -7.44
C ASP A 117 -15.85 -0.96 -6.04
N ALA A 118 -15.05 -2.00 -5.79
CA ALA A 118 -14.31 -2.15 -4.55
C ALA A 118 -13.18 -1.10 -4.42
N GLY A 119 -12.44 -0.83 -5.50
CA GLY A 119 -11.46 0.26 -5.53
C GLY A 119 -12.08 1.64 -5.26
N LYS A 120 -13.25 1.94 -5.83
CA LYS A 120 -14.00 3.18 -5.56
C LYS A 120 -14.43 3.31 -4.10
N GLU A 121 -14.79 2.22 -3.44
CA GLU A 121 -15.19 2.23 -2.03
C GLU A 121 -14.00 2.48 -1.09
N VAL A 122 -12.85 1.86 -1.38
CA VAL A 122 -11.59 2.13 -0.66
C VAL A 122 -11.23 3.62 -0.75
N VAL A 123 -11.34 4.19 -1.95
CA VAL A 123 -11.13 5.61 -2.21
C VAL A 123 -12.16 6.50 -1.51
N GLY A 124 -13.43 6.11 -1.51
CA GLY A 124 -14.50 6.85 -0.83
C GLY A 124 -14.29 6.93 0.68
N PHE A 125 -13.89 5.82 1.30
CA PHE A 125 -13.53 5.78 2.70
C PHE A 125 -12.35 6.71 3.03
N ALA A 126 -11.34 6.77 2.15
CA ALA A 126 -10.21 7.69 2.29
C ALA A 126 -10.65 9.17 2.27
N ALA A 127 -11.56 9.52 1.36
CA ALA A 127 -12.11 10.87 1.25
C ALA A 127 -12.86 11.29 2.53
N GLN A 128 -13.57 10.36 3.16
CA GLN A 128 -14.27 10.59 4.43
C GLN A 128 -13.30 10.83 5.60
N LEU A 129 -12.12 10.17 5.59
CA LEU A 129 -11.09 10.32 6.61
C LEU A 129 -10.18 11.56 6.43
N GLY A 130 -9.96 11.98 5.18
CA GLY A 130 -9.10 13.11 4.81
C GLY A 130 -9.80 14.48 4.83
N GLY A 131 -11.13 14.51 4.91
CA GLY A 131 -11.92 15.74 4.83
C GLY A 131 -11.89 16.38 3.44
N LEU A 132 -12.84 17.28 3.14
CA LEU A 132 -12.98 17.91 1.81
C LEU A 132 -11.77 18.76 1.36
N GLY A 133 -10.79 19.01 2.25
CA GLY A 133 -9.59 19.82 1.97
C GLY A 133 -8.52 19.11 1.13
N THR A 134 -8.55 17.78 1.05
CA THR A 134 -7.52 16.99 0.34
C THR A 134 -7.59 17.14 -1.18
N LEU A 135 -8.79 17.31 -1.74
CA LEU A 135 -9.00 17.48 -3.18
C LEU A 135 -8.46 18.80 -3.72
N ALA A 136 -8.55 19.88 -2.93
CA ALA A 136 -8.08 21.20 -3.34
C ALA A 136 -6.55 21.29 -3.44
N LYS A 137 -5.81 20.53 -2.61
CA LYS A 137 -4.34 20.53 -2.62
C LYS A 137 -3.75 19.69 -3.75
N VAL A 138 -4.39 18.56 -4.08
CA VAL A 138 -3.90 17.65 -5.13
C VAL A 138 -4.20 18.19 -6.53
N ALA A 139 -5.31 18.90 -6.72
CA ALA A 139 -5.64 19.55 -8.01
C ALA A 139 -4.65 20.65 -8.43
N GLY A 140 -3.86 21.20 -7.49
CA GLY A 140 -2.86 22.25 -7.74
C GLY A 140 -1.42 21.75 -7.91
N ALA A 141 -1.13 20.48 -7.61
CA ALA A 141 0.22 19.92 -7.63
C ALA A 141 0.49 19.15 -8.94
N VAL A 142 0.86 19.87 -9.99
CA VAL A 142 1.43 19.23 -11.19
C VAL A 142 2.85 18.78 -10.84
N VAL A 143 3.05 17.51 -10.51
CA VAL A 143 4.39 16.91 -10.38
C VAL A 143 4.82 16.40 -11.77
N PRO A 144 5.83 17.00 -12.41
CA PRO A 144 6.31 16.54 -13.71
C PRO A 144 6.88 15.11 -13.58
N GLY A 145 6.30 14.15 -14.30
CA GLY A 145 6.75 12.75 -14.34
C GLY A 145 5.85 11.75 -13.60
N ALA A 146 4.83 12.19 -12.85
CA ALA A 146 3.91 11.33 -12.11
C ALA A 146 2.48 11.39 -12.72
N ALA A 147 2.31 10.95 -13.96
CA ALA A 147 1.00 10.93 -14.66
C ALA A 147 -0.01 9.91 -14.10
N LEU A 148 0.19 9.42 -12.87
CA LEU A 148 -0.42 8.19 -12.34
C LEU A 148 -1.57 8.40 -11.35
N ALA A 149 -2.04 9.64 -11.15
CA ALA A 149 -3.04 9.93 -10.12
C ALA A 149 -4.42 10.40 -10.64
N GLY A 150 -4.57 10.68 -11.94
CA GLY A 150 -5.75 11.39 -12.47
C GLY A 150 -7.09 10.70 -12.19
N GLU A 151 -7.17 9.38 -12.40
CA GLU A 151 -8.43 8.62 -12.28
C GLU A 151 -8.79 8.33 -10.81
N ALA A 152 -7.80 8.02 -9.98
CA ALA A 152 -8.00 7.90 -8.53
C ALA A 152 -8.49 9.23 -7.96
N ILE A 153 -7.87 10.35 -8.33
CA ILE A 153 -8.32 11.70 -7.95
C ILE A 153 -9.76 11.96 -8.39
N GLU A 154 -10.14 11.56 -9.61
CA GLU A 154 -11.52 11.72 -10.09
C GLU A 154 -12.51 10.86 -9.30
N ALA A 155 -12.14 9.61 -8.97
CA ALA A 155 -12.94 8.74 -8.12
C ALA A 155 -13.11 9.33 -6.71
N ILE A 156 -12.04 9.87 -6.11
CA ILE A 156 -12.08 10.60 -4.84
C ILE A 156 -13.03 11.80 -4.95
N ALA A 157 -12.97 12.57 -6.04
CA ALA A 157 -13.82 13.74 -6.26
C ALA A 157 -15.31 13.37 -6.42
N LYS A 158 -15.61 12.28 -7.14
CA LYS A 158 -16.98 11.75 -7.28
C LYS A 158 -17.49 11.21 -5.95
N ALA A 159 -16.66 10.45 -5.21
CA ALA A 159 -17.02 9.93 -3.90
C ALA A 159 -17.28 11.06 -2.90
N ALA A 160 -16.42 12.09 -2.86
CA ALA A 160 -16.59 13.26 -2.01
C ALA A 160 -17.90 14.04 -2.31
N LYS A 161 -18.32 14.12 -3.58
CA LYS A 161 -19.62 14.69 -3.95
C LYS A 161 -20.81 13.84 -3.50
N GLY A 162 -20.63 12.53 -3.32
CA GLY A 162 -21.65 11.58 -2.85
C GLY A 162 -21.70 11.39 -1.34
N LEU A 163 -20.80 12.03 -0.57
CA LEU A 163 -20.82 12.02 0.90
C LEU A 163 -21.98 12.89 1.43
N ASP A 164 -23.20 12.36 1.29
CA ASP A 164 -24.45 12.96 1.75
C ASP A 164 -24.60 12.95 3.29
N GLY A 165 -23.57 12.56 4.05
CA GLY A 165 -23.60 12.49 5.52
C GLY A 165 -24.58 11.48 6.12
N LYS A 166 -25.21 10.63 5.28
CA LYS A 166 -26.27 9.68 5.70
C LYS A 166 -25.74 8.37 6.30
N ARG A 167 -24.45 8.05 6.13
CA ARG A 167 -23.82 6.82 6.66
C ARG A 167 -22.75 7.17 7.69
N SER A 168 -22.63 6.32 8.71
CA SER A 168 -21.59 6.46 9.74
C SER A 168 -20.28 5.83 9.27
N ILE A 169 -19.15 6.43 9.62
CA ILE A 169 -17.79 5.90 9.36
C ILE A 169 -17.65 4.46 9.86
N ALA A 170 -18.32 4.10 10.96
CA ALA A 170 -18.29 2.75 11.50
C ALA A 170 -18.96 1.73 10.57
N ALA A 171 -20.07 2.10 9.92
CA ALA A 171 -20.77 1.26 8.97
C ALA A 171 -19.96 1.10 7.67
N GLU A 172 -19.38 2.19 7.15
CA GLU A 172 -18.52 2.14 5.95
C GLU A 172 -17.26 1.30 6.20
N LYS A 173 -16.65 1.44 7.38
CA LYS A 173 -15.53 0.58 7.79
C LYS A 173 -15.92 -0.91 7.85
N ALA A 174 -17.13 -1.23 8.28
CA ALA A 174 -17.61 -2.61 8.36
C ALA A 174 -17.85 -3.20 6.96
N GLU A 175 -18.49 -2.44 6.06
CA GLU A 175 -18.71 -2.84 4.67
C GLU A 175 -17.37 -3.08 3.94
N LEU A 176 -16.43 -2.15 4.08
CA LEU A 176 -15.10 -2.29 3.49
C LEU A 176 -14.34 -3.51 4.03
N ARG A 177 -14.46 -3.80 5.34
CA ARG A 177 -13.85 -4.99 5.94
C ARG A 177 -14.41 -6.28 5.35
N GLU A 178 -15.72 -6.39 5.19
CA GLU A 178 -16.36 -7.57 4.61
C GLU A 178 -15.90 -7.81 3.17
N ARG A 179 -15.81 -6.74 2.37
CA ARG A 179 -15.34 -6.83 0.98
C ARG A 179 -13.87 -7.22 0.89
N LEU A 180 -13.00 -6.59 1.68
CA LEU A 180 -11.58 -6.95 1.72
C LEU A 180 -11.36 -8.40 2.20
N ALA A 181 -12.18 -8.89 3.13
CA ALA A 181 -12.13 -10.28 3.60
C ALA A 181 -12.60 -11.30 2.55
N ALA A 182 -13.46 -10.89 1.61
CA ALA A 182 -13.95 -11.73 0.53
C ALA A 182 -12.98 -11.87 -0.66
N LEU A 183 -11.87 -11.11 -0.67
CA LEU A 183 -10.91 -11.15 -1.77
C LEU A 183 -10.22 -12.51 -1.89
N PRO A 184 -10.00 -13.03 -3.11
CA PRO A 184 -9.36 -14.33 -3.33
C PRO A 184 -7.86 -14.35 -3.00
N ARG A 185 -7.23 -13.18 -2.87
CA ARG A 185 -5.82 -13.00 -2.52
C ARG A 185 -5.71 -12.02 -1.36
N ARG A 186 -4.74 -12.26 -0.49
CA ARG A 186 -4.41 -11.33 0.60
C ARG A 186 -3.64 -10.13 0.08
N ILE A 187 -3.85 -8.97 0.70
CA ILE A 187 -3.08 -7.76 0.48
C ILE A 187 -2.07 -7.63 1.63
N ILE A 188 -0.80 -7.39 1.30
CA ILE A 188 0.28 -7.12 2.25
C ILE A 188 0.79 -5.72 1.99
N VAL A 189 0.76 -4.86 2.99
CA VAL A 189 1.29 -3.51 2.92
C VAL A 189 2.57 -3.46 3.74
N THR A 190 3.68 -3.08 3.13
CA THR A 190 4.89 -2.70 3.85
C THR A 190 4.93 -1.19 3.98
N ILE A 191 5.33 -0.72 5.17
CA ILE A 191 5.51 0.69 5.47
C ILE A 191 6.92 0.83 6.03
N ASP A 192 7.80 1.52 5.30
CA ASP A 192 9.20 1.73 5.70
C ASP A 192 9.46 3.21 6.05
N ASP A 193 10.57 3.49 6.74
CA ASP A 193 10.98 4.82 7.24
C ASP A 193 9.84 5.61 7.94
N VAL A 194 9.07 4.94 8.79
CA VAL A 194 8.00 5.56 9.60
C VAL A 194 8.56 6.61 10.56
N ASP A 195 9.84 6.49 10.94
CA ASP A 195 10.55 7.43 11.80
C ASP A 195 10.87 8.78 11.14
N ARG A 196 10.58 8.94 9.85
CA ARG A 196 10.78 10.19 9.09
C ARG A 196 9.50 11.00 8.90
N LEU A 197 8.38 10.55 9.47
CA LEU A 197 7.07 11.21 9.41
C LEU A 197 6.87 12.28 10.50
#